data_AF-A0A7I4YRB0-F1
#
_entry.id   AF-A0A7I4YRB0-F1
#
_cell.length_a   1.000
_cell.length_b   1.000
_cell.length_c   1.000
_cell.angle_alpha   90.00
_cell.angle_beta   90.00
_cell.angle_gamma   90.00
#
_symmetry.space_group_name_H-M   'P 1'
#
loop_
_entity.id
_entity.type
_entity.pdbx_description
1 polymer ?
#
loop_
_entity_poly.entity_id
_entity_poly.type
_entity_poly.pdbx_seq_one_letter_code
_entity_poly.pdbx_strand_id
1 'polypeptide(L)'
;MEPSSRRGRPRIYSSESERLRIRRQRGTSQERATRLEADAARQQRRRRNETSEERNARLRDSADRQRRRRLHESLEERALRLLENSQREQERRDSENAAQRSNRLERSAQRERRRRESESIERRAARLAGNFQRQQRRRESENAEERKTRLQEDARLHRRRRDSEGVEERRTRLRENACVSNQGELRKTSKSGKLDCKSFFSASAEEDNEKPLRNDRQDCIRTLRFSKEDVRLERWNNERSDHKRRRCASKEDERSKAQKRAHFDCKRTLRDISVVALWKASASELFGYIQTPWPTANDGADFQDPPELRCSRA
;
A
#
# COMPACT_ATOMS: atom_id res chain seq x y z
N MET A 1 -83.26 42.07 6.47
CA MET A 1 -82.87 40.78 7.08
C MET A 1 -81.54 40.37 6.48
N GLU A 2 -80.44 40.58 7.20
CA GLU A 2 -79.13 40.14 6.73
C GLU A 2 -78.90 38.65 7.03
N PRO A 3 -78.37 37.87 6.08
CA PRO A 3 -78.08 36.47 6.32
C PRO A 3 -76.85 36.35 7.23
N SER A 4 -77.06 35.78 8.41
CA SER A 4 -75.99 35.46 9.36
C SER A 4 -74.99 34.49 8.71
N SER A 5 -73.84 35.03 8.29
CA SER A 5 -72.66 34.25 7.91
C SER A 5 -72.31 33.29 9.06
N ARG A 6 -72.59 32.00 8.85
CA ARG A 6 -72.20 30.93 9.76
C ARG A 6 -70.67 30.92 9.80
N ARG A 7 -70.09 31.44 10.88
CA ARG A 7 -68.65 31.36 11.17
C ARG A 7 -68.23 29.90 11.11
N GLY A 8 -67.59 29.51 10.01
CA GLY A 8 -67.05 28.18 9.80
C GLY A 8 -66.09 27.84 10.94
N ARG A 9 -66.22 26.63 11.48
CA ARG A 9 -65.35 26.09 12.53
C ARG A 9 -63.87 26.28 12.12
N PRO A 10 -63.01 26.88 12.97
CA PRO A 10 -61.64 27.16 12.58
C PRO A 10 -60.93 25.87 12.16
N ARG A 11 -60.22 25.91 11.03
CA ARG A 11 -59.44 24.78 10.55
C ARG A 11 -58.26 24.58 11.52
N ILE A 12 -58.42 23.68 12.49
CA ILE A 12 -57.49 23.41 13.61
C ILE A 12 -56.06 23.04 13.15
N TYR A 13 -55.88 22.71 11.88
CA TYR A 13 -54.58 22.32 11.32
C TYR A 13 -54.37 22.94 9.94
N SER A 14 -53.18 23.50 9.73
CA SER A 14 -52.80 24.18 8.48
C SER A 14 -52.71 23.20 7.29
N SER A 15 -52.34 21.95 7.55
CA SER A 15 -52.13 20.91 6.52
C SER A 15 -52.38 19.49 7.03
N GLU A 16 -52.58 18.55 6.11
CA GLU A 16 -52.76 17.12 6.43
C GLU A 16 -51.47 16.51 6.99
N SER A 17 -50.30 16.98 6.56
CA SER A 17 -49.01 16.59 7.13
C SER A 17 -48.90 16.99 8.60
N GLU A 18 -49.40 18.17 8.98
CA GLU A 18 -49.46 18.61 10.38
C GLU A 18 -50.43 17.75 11.22
N ARG A 19 -51.59 17.40 10.68
CA ARG A 19 -52.54 16.46 11.31
C ARG A 19 -51.88 15.10 11.58
N LEU A 20 -51.21 14.54 10.58
CA LEU A 20 -50.53 13.24 10.69
C LEU A 20 -49.35 13.32 11.66
N ARG A 21 -48.59 14.42 11.68
CA ARG A 21 -47.51 14.64 12.64
C ARG A 21 -48.06 14.63 14.07
N ILE A 22 -49.13 15.37 14.33
CA ILE A 22 -49.74 15.47 15.66
C ILE A 22 -50.36 14.12 16.07
N ARG A 23 -51.02 13.41 15.15
CA ARG A 23 -51.51 12.03 15.40
C ARG A 23 -50.37 11.06 15.72
N ARG A 24 -49.21 11.18 15.06
CA ARG A 24 -48.03 10.35 15.34
C ARG A 24 -47.41 10.67 16.70
N GLN A 25 -47.41 11.93 17.11
CA GLN A 25 -46.88 12.39 18.40
C GLN A 25 -47.78 12.00 19.58
N ARG A 26 -49.11 12.07 19.39
CA ARG A 26 -50.10 11.76 20.44
C ARG A 26 -50.44 10.28 20.56
N GLY A 27 -50.06 9.46 19.58
CA GLY A 27 -50.37 8.04 19.58
C GLY A 27 -49.63 7.26 20.66
N THR A 28 -50.23 6.17 21.14
CA THR A 28 -49.61 5.31 22.16
C THR A 28 -48.46 4.48 21.58
N SER A 29 -47.64 3.89 22.45
CA SER A 29 -46.58 2.95 22.04
C SER A 29 -47.15 1.76 21.26
N GLN A 30 -48.31 1.23 21.68
CA GLN A 30 -49.01 0.14 21.00
C GLN A 30 -49.52 0.56 19.61
N GLU A 31 -50.15 1.72 19.49
CA GLU A 31 -50.59 2.25 18.18
C GLU A 31 -49.41 2.56 17.23
N ARG A 32 -48.25 2.93 17.79
CA ARG A 32 -47.02 3.09 17.03
C ARG A 32 -46.49 1.74 16.55
N ALA A 33 -46.47 0.73 17.43
CA ALA A 33 -46.01 -0.62 17.10
C ALA A 33 -46.87 -1.25 16.00
N THR A 34 -48.20 -1.23 16.14
CA THR A 34 -49.13 -1.78 15.13
C THR A 34 -48.98 -1.09 13.77
N ARG A 35 -48.75 0.22 13.76
CA ARG A 35 -48.49 0.98 12.52
C ARG A 35 -47.18 0.55 11.86
N LEU A 36 -46.09 0.44 12.63
CA LEU A 36 -44.79 0.00 12.13
C LEU A 36 -44.84 -1.44 11.61
N GLU A 37 -45.59 -2.31 12.29
CA GLU A 37 -45.78 -3.69 11.87
C GLU A 37 -46.59 -3.77 10.56
N ALA A 38 -47.66 -3.00 10.44
CA ALA A 38 -48.42 -2.90 9.19
C ALA A 38 -47.58 -2.32 8.04
N ASP A 39 -46.74 -1.33 8.30
CA ASP A 39 -45.77 -0.80 7.33
C ASP A 39 -44.74 -1.85 6.92
N ALA A 40 -44.17 -2.59 7.87
CA ALA A 40 -43.21 -3.65 7.61
C ALA A 40 -43.83 -4.77 6.77
N ALA A 41 -45.06 -5.21 7.09
CA ALA A 41 -45.79 -6.22 6.33
C ALA A 41 -46.07 -5.77 4.89
N ARG A 42 -46.50 -4.51 4.69
CA ARG A 42 -46.68 -3.92 3.36
C ARG A 42 -45.38 -3.90 2.57
N GLN A 43 -44.28 -3.48 3.18
CA GLN A 43 -42.96 -3.46 2.54
C GLN A 43 -42.47 -4.86 2.19
N GLN A 44 -42.67 -5.84 3.08
CA GLN A 44 -42.32 -7.23 2.81
C GLN A 44 -43.12 -7.79 1.64
N ARG A 45 -44.43 -7.54 1.58
CA ARG A 45 -45.28 -7.95 0.44
C ARG A 45 -44.81 -7.33 -0.87
N ARG A 46 -44.49 -6.03 -0.88
CA ARG A 46 -43.91 -5.36 -2.06
C ARG A 46 -42.60 -5.99 -2.50
N ARG A 47 -41.68 -6.25 -1.56
CA ARG A 47 -40.37 -6.90 -1.86
C ARG A 47 -40.49 -8.36 -2.29
N ARG A 48 -41.54 -9.08 -1.89
CA ARG A 48 -41.78 -10.45 -2.34
C ARG A 48 -42.29 -10.49 -3.78
N ASN A 49 -43.02 -9.46 -4.18
CA ASN A 49 -43.66 -9.36 -5.49
C ASN A 49 -42.87 -8.50 -6.49
N GLU A 50 -41.67 -8.04 -6.13
CA GLU A 50 -40.85 -7.18 -6.99
C GLU A 50 -40.26 -7.98 -8.16
N THR A 51 -40.21 -7.37 -9.34
CA THR A 51 -39.48 -7.97 -10.47
C THR A 51 -37.97 -7.89 -10.25
N SER A 52 -37.19 -8.64 -11.04
CA SER A 52 -35.73 -8.58 -10.98
C SER A 52 -35.20 -7.17 -11.31
N GLU A 53 -35.83 -6.46 -12.24
CA GLU A 53 -35.50 -5.10 -12.64
C GLU A 53 -35.79 -4.09 -11.52
N GLU A 54 -36.99 -4.16 -10.93
CA GLU A 54 -37.37 -3.33 -9.78
C GLU A 54 -36.45 -3.56 -8.59
N ARG A 55 -36.12 -4.84 -8.30
CA ARG A 55 -35.15 -5.20 -7.26
C ARG A 55 -33.79 -4.58 -7.52
N ASN A 56 -33.29 -4.70 -8.75
CA ASN A 56 -31.99 -4.15 -9.13
C ASN A 56 -31.98 -2.63 -9.05
N ALA A 57 -33.01 -1.95 -9.53
CA ALA A 57 -33.17 -0.50 -9.41
C ALA A 57 -33.16 -0.06 -7.94
N ARG A 58 -33.93 -0.73 -7.08
CA ARG A 58 -33.98 -0.48 -5.63
C ARG A 58 -32.62 -0.68 -4.96
N LEU A 59 -31.90 -1.75 -5.30
CA LEU A 59 -30.57 -2.03 -4.75
C LEU A 59 -29.53 -1.01 -5.20
N ARG A 60 -29.57 -0.59 -6.48
CA ARG A 60 -28.71 0.47 -7.02
C ARG A 60 -28.94 1.79 -6.31
N ASP A 61 -30.19 2.24 -6.24
CA ASP A 61 -30.57 3.47 -5.54
C ASP A 61 -30.19 3.42 -4.03
N SER A 62 -30.35 2.26 -3.38
CA SER A 62 -29.87 2.06 -2.01
C SER A 62 -28.34 2.16 -1.89
N ALA A 63 -27.59 1.58 -2.83
CA ALA A 63 -26.13 1.63 -2.85
C ALA A 63 -25.63 3.07 -3.10
N ASP A 64 -26.29 3.81 -4.00
CA ASP A 64 -25.97 5.20 -4.30
C ASP A 64 -26.24 6.12 -3.11
N ARG A 65 -27.38 5.95 -2.43
CA ARG A 65 -27.64 6.66 -1.17
C ARG A 65 -26.58 6.37 -0.11
N GLN A 66 -26.15 5.11 0.04
CA GLN A 66 -25.09 4.77 0.98
C GLN A 66 -23.75 5.38 0.58
N ARG A 67 -23.41 5.38 -0.71
CA ARG A 67 -22.19 6.03 -1.21
C ARG A 67 -22.23 7.54 -0.93
N ARG A 68 -23.34 8.22 -1.22
CA ARG A 68 -23.52 9.66 -0.92
C ARG A 68 -23.38 9.94 0.57
N ARG A 69 -24.04 9.14 1.43
CA ARG A 69 -23.87 9.26 2.89
C ARG A 69 -22.39 9.14 3.29
N ARG A 70 -21.67 8.13 2.80
CA ARG A 70 -20.25 7.91 3.09
C ARG A 70 -19.32 9.02 2.58
N LEU A 71 -19.69 9.71 1.50
CA LEU A 71 -18.94 10.84 0.98
C LEU A 71 -19.08 12.09 1.86
N HIS A 72 -20.21 12.22 2.56
CA HIS A 72 -20.51 13.33 3.47
C HIS A 72 -20.31 12.98 4.95
N GLU A 73 -19.78 11.80 5.27
CA GLU A 73 -19.46 11.39 6.65
C GLU A 73 -18.41 12.32 7.25
N SER A 74 -18.61 12.72 8.51
CA SER A 74 -17.56 13.38 9.29
C SER A 74 -16.43 12.38 9.62
N LEU A 75 -15.27 12.89 10.05
CA LEU A 75 -14.16 12.02 10.49
C LEU A 75 -14.57 11.15 11.68
N GLU A 76 -15.36 11.69 12.61
CA GLU A 76 -15.86 10.97 13.78
C GLU A 76 -16.86 9.87 13.38
N GLU A 77 -17.83 10.19 12.53
CA GLU A 77 -18.80 9.22 12.01
C GLU A 77 -18.10 8.08 11.26
N ARG A 78 -17.10 8.43 10.43
CA ARG A 78 -16.28 7.45 9.74
C ARG A 78 -15.50 6.57 10.71
N ALA A 79 -14.91 7.15 11.75
CA ALA A 79 -14.16 6.41 12.75
C ALA A 79 -15.06 5.44 13.52
N LEU A 80 -16.23 5.89 13.97
CA LEU A 80 -17.23 5.07 14.64
C LEU A 80 -17.70 3.91 13.74
N ARG A 81 -18.03 4.19 12.47
CA ARG A 81 -18.42 3.15 11.51
C ARG A 81 -17.31 2.12 11.28
N LEU A 82 -16.05 2.55 11.19
CA LEU A 82 -14.92 1.63 11.02
C LEU A 82 -14.66 0.80 12.28
N LEU A 83 -14.83 1.39 13.47
CA LEU A 83 -14.74 0.70 14.75
C LEU A 83 -15.84 -0.35 14.90
N GLU A 84 -17.09 -0.02 14.59
CA GLU A 84 -18.20 -0.98 14.65
C GLU A 84 -17.99 -2.14 13.65
N ASN A 85 -17.46 -1.84 12.46
CA ASN A 85 -17.11 -2.89 11.49
C ASN A 85 -15.94 -3.78 11.97
N SER A 86 -14.94 -3.22 12.65
CA SER A 86 -13.84 -4.03 13.18
C SER A 86 -14.28 -4.89 14.35
N GLN A 87 -15.19 -4.39 15.21
CA GLN A 87 -15.82 -5.16 16.29
C GLN A 87 -16.62 -6.33 15.74
N ARG A 88 -17.54 -6.10 14.77
CA ARG A 88 -18.31 -7.18 14.14
C ARG A 88 -17.43 -8.22 13.46
N GLU A 89 -16.33 -7.79 12.83
CA GLU A 89 -15.35 -8.71 12.24
C GLU A 89 -14.62 -9.54 13.30
N GLN A 90 -14.30 -8.93 14.44
CA GLN A 90 -13.67 -9.61 15.57
C GLN A 90 -14.61 -10.63 16.20
N GLU A 91 -15.86 -10.26 16.49
CA GLU A 91 -16.90 -11.17 17.00
C GLU A 91 -17.11 -12.36 16.05
N ARG A 92 -17.12 -12.11 14.73
CA ARG A 92 -17.20 -13.19 13.74
C ARG A 92 -16.00 -14.12 13.80
N ARG A 93 -14.79 -13.60 14.03
CA ARG A 93 -13.57 -14.42 14.15
C ARG A 93 -13.51 -15.20 15.46
N ASP A 94 -14.01 -14.61 16.54
CA ASP A 94 -14.03 -15.26 17.86
C ASP A 94 -15.08 -16.38 17.91
N SER A 95 -16.14 -16.28 17.10
CA SER A 95 -17.13 -17.34 16.89
C SER A 95 -16.78 -18.35 15.79
N GLU A 96 -15.62 -18.22 15.11
CA GLU A 96 -15.17 -19.19 14.11
C GLU A 96 -14.85 -20.55 14.75
N ASN A 97 -15.39 -21.63 14.17
CA ASN A 97 -14.90 -22.96 14.48
C ASN A 97 -13.56 -23.26 13.77
N ALA A 98 -12.89 -24.36 14.15
CA ALA A 98 -11.58 -24.71 13.59
C ALA A 98 -11.60 -24.89 12.06
N ALA A 99 -12.67 -25.46 11.49
CA ALA A 99 -12.81 -25.67 10.05
C ALA A 99 -12.96 -24.34 9.29
N GLN A 100 -13.79 -23.42 9.80
CA GLN A 100 -13.98 -22.08 9.25
C GLN A 100 -12.68 -21.28 9.30
N ARG A 101 -11.97 -21.32 10.44
CA ARG A 101 -10.68 -20.67 10.61
C ARG A 101 -9.65 -21.22 9.62
N SER A 102 -9.56 -22.55 9.50
CA SER A 102 -8.65 -23.21 8.55
C SER A 102 -8.94 -22.78 7.12
N ASN A 103 -10.21 -22.83 6.69
CA ASN A 103 -10.64 -22.41 5.36
C ASN A 103 -10.32 -20.93 5.08
N ARG A 104 -10.53 -20.04 6.06
CA ARG A 104 -10.19 -18.61 5.96
C ARG A 104 -8.69 -18.41 5.76
N LEU A 105 -7.86 -19.10 6.57
CA LEU A 105 -6.40 -19.03 6.47
C LEU A 105 -5.90 -19.58 5.14
N GLU A 106 -6.44 -20.71 4.69
CA GLU A 106 -6.10 -21.31 3.40
C GLU A 106 -6.43 -20.36 2.24
N ARG A 107 -7.65 -19.81 2.19
CA ARG A 107 -8.03 -18.80 1.18
C ARG A 107 -7.12 -17.58 1.22
N SER A 108 -6.69 -17.15 2.40
CA SER A 108 -5.74 -16.05 2.55
C SER A 108 -4.37 -16.40 1.98
N ALA A 109 -3.84 -17.59 2.30
CA ALA A 109 -2.57 -18.08 1.79
C ALA A 109 -2.59 -18.26 0.26
N GLN A 110 -3.67 -18.80 -0.31
CA GLN A 110 -3.85 -18.94 -1.75
C GLN A 110 -3.86 -17.58 -2.46
N ARG A 111 -4.59 -16.59 -1.94
CA ARG A 111 -4.59 -15.22 -2.51
C ARG A 111 -3.21 -14.58 -2.47
N GLU A 112 -2.49 -14.75 -1.36
CA GLU A 112 -1.14 -14.21 -1.22
C GLU A 112 -0.16 -14.90 -2.17
N ARG A 113 -0.25 -16.22 -2.33
CA ARG A 113 0.54 -16.98 -3.30
C ARG A 113 0.31 -16.48 -4.71
N ARG A 114 -0.96 -16.36 -5.14
CA ARG A 114 -1.31 -15.81 -6.47
C ARG A 114 -0.74 -14.41 -6.68
N ARG A 115 -0.84 -13.53 -5.67
CA ARG A 115 -0.26 -12.18 -5.74
C ARG A 115 1.25 -12.20 -5.94
N ARG A 116 1.97 -13.11 -5.26
CA ARG A 116 3.43 -13.26 -5.38
C ARG A 116 3.83 -13.87 -6.71
N GLU A 117 3.07 -14.81 -7.24
CA GLU A 117 3.32 -15.41 -8.56
C GLU A 117 3.16 -14.37 -9.68
N SER A 118 2.19 -13.46 -9.56
CA SER A 118 1.97 -12.38 -10.52
C SER A 118 2.74 -11.08 -10.23
N GLU A 119 3.70 -11.09 -9.29
CA GLU A 119 4.38 -9.85 -8.89
C GLU A 119 5.47 -9.45 -9.92
N SER A 120 5.57 -8.15 -10.23
CA SER A 120 6.68 -7.65 -11.05
C SER A 120 7.98 -7.66 -10.25
N ILE A 121 9.13 -7.69 -10.95
CA ILE A 121 10.46 -7.66 -10.32
C ILE A 121 10.61 -6.44 -9.39
N GLU A 122 10.12 -5.27 -9.82
CA GLU A 122 10.14 -4.06 -9.01
C GLU A 122 9.31 -4.20 -7.72
N ARG A 123 8.10 -4.75 -7.81
CA ARG A 123 7.25 -5.01 -6.65
C ARG A 123 7.89 -6.03 -5.71
N ARG A 124 8.52 -7.07 -6.25
CA ARG A 124 9.28 -8.06 -5.48
C ARG A 124 10.43 -7.41 -4.73
N ALA A 125 11.24 -6.59 -5.42
CA ALA A 125 12.36 -5.87 -4.82
C ALA A 125 11.90 -4.94 -3.69
N ALA A 126 10.85 -4.15 -3.92
CA ALA A 126 10.27 -3.27 -2.90
C ALA A 126 9.75 -4.06 -1.68
N ARG A 127 9.07 -5.19 -1.91
CA ARG A 127 8.59 -6.08 -0.83
C ARG A 127 9.75 -6.65 0.00
N LEU A 128 10.81 -7.12 -0.65
CA LEU A 128 12.00 -7.66 0.03
C LEU A 128 12.75 -6.57 0.81
N ALA A 129 12.93 -5.39 0.23
CA ALA A 129 13.52 -4.25 0.93
C ALA A 129 12.70 -3.85 2.17
N GLY A 130 11.37 -3.79 2.04
CA GLY A 130 10.47 -3.51 3.16
C GLY A 130 10.52 -4.60 4.25
N ASN A 131 10.64 -5.87 3.87
CA ASN A 131 10.85 -6.97 4.83
C ASN A 131 12.17 -6.82 5.58
N PHE A 132 13.27 -6.52 4.88
CA PHE A 132 14.58 -6.30 5.49
C PHE A 132 14.54 -5.14 6.48
N GLN A 133 13.97 -3.99 6.10
CA GLN A 133 13.85 -2.84 7.01
C GLN A 133 13.00 -3.15 8.26
N ARG A 134 11.90 -3.91 8.12
CA ARG A 134 11.11 -4.35 9.27
C ARG A 134 11.91 -5.29 10.17
N GLN A 135 12.71 -6.17 9.61
CA GLN A 135 13.57 -7.07 10.38
C GLN A 135 14.64 -6.30 11.14
N GLN A 136 15.28 -5.31 10.51
CA GLN A 136 16.26 -4.45 11.17
C GLN A 136 15.63 -3.68 12.33
N ARG A 137 14.50 -3.00 12.11
CA ARG A 137 13.78 -2.30 13.17
C ARG A 137 13.40 -3.22 14.33
N ARG A 138 12.96 -4.45 14.05
CA ARG A 138 12.68 -5.46 15.09
C ARG A 138 13.93 -5.79 15.90
N ARG A 139 15.07 -6.01 15.24
CA ARG A 139 16.36 -6.31 15.90
C ARG A 139 16.90 -5.15 16.72
N GLU A 140 16.67 -3.92 16.26
CA GLU A 140 17.04 -2.70 16.99
C GLU A 140 16.16 -2.50 18.23
N SER A 141 14.89 -2.92 18.18
CA SER A 141 13.96 -2.86 19.31
C SER A 141 13.98 -4.09 20.21
N GLU A 142 14.76 -5.12 19.89
CA GLU A 142 14.84 -6.36 20.68
C GLU A 142 15.39 -6.05 22.08
N ASN A 143 14.73 -6.55 23.12
CA ASN A 143 15.31 -6.54 24.46
C ASN A 143 16.40 -7.63 24.61
N ALA A 144 17.14 -7.61 25.73
CA ALA A 144 18.25 -8.53 25.94
C ALA A 144 17.84 -10.02 25.95
N GLU A 145 16.67 -10.35 26.51
CA GLU A 145 16.17 -11.72 26.58
C GLU A 145 15.66 -12.23 25.23
N GLU A 146 14.96 -11.38 24.46
CA GLU A 146 14.56 -11.68 23.08
C GLU A 146 15.78 -11.93 22.20
N ARG A 147 16.81 -11.07 22.31
CA ARG A 147 18.07 -11.23 21.57
C ARG A 147 18.77 -12.52 21.95
N LYS A 148 18.84 -12.86 23.24
CA LYS A 148 19.44 -14.10 23.74
C LYS A 148 18.68 -15.32 23.20
N THR A 149 17.36 -15.31 23.27
CA THR A 149 16.49 -16.39 22.76
C THR A 149 16.72 -16.60 21.27
N ARG A 150 16.68 -15.52 20.47
CA ARG A 150 16.96 -15.58 19.03
C ARG A 150 18.34 -16.16 18.72
N LEU A 151 19.39 -15.71 19.41
CA LEU A 151 20.74 -16.22 19.20
C LEU A 151 20.89 -17.70 19.59
N GLN A 152 20.20 -18.14 20.65
CA GLN A 152 20.17 -19.55 21.05
C GLN A 152 19.45 -20.41 20.00
N GLU A 153 18.34 -19.94 19.44
CA GLU A 153 17.62 -20.58 18.35
C GLU A 153 18.48 -20.67 17.08
N ASP A 154 19.11 -19.57 16.68
CA ASP A 154 20.04 -19.52 15.54
C ASP A 154 21.17 -20.56 15.74
N ALA A 155 21.78 -20.60 16.92
CA ALA A 155 22.83 -21.58 17.25
C ALA A 155 22.32 -23.04 17.23
N ARG A 156 21.08 -23.29 17.67
CA ARG A 156 20.45 -24.61 17.60
C ARG A 156 20.18 -25.02 16.16
N LEU A 157 19.69 -24.12 15.31
CA LEU A 157 19.48 -24.36 13.88
C LEU A 157 20.79 -24.66 13.16
N HIS A 158 21.86 -23.90 13.45
CA HIS A 158 23.20 -24.16 12.90
C HIS A 158 23.79 -25.49 13.35
N ARG A 159 23.51 -25.94 14.59
CA ARG A 159 23.89 -27.29 15.04
C ARG A 159 23.13 -28.35 14.27
N ARG A 160 21.79 -28.28 14.25
CA ARG A 160 20.95 -29.22 13.49
C ARG A 160 21.37 -29.35 12.03
N ARG A 161 21.67 -28.23 11.36
CA ARG A 161 22.13 -28.24 9.98
C ARG A 161 23.46 -29.00 9.82
N ARG A 162 24.39 -28.84 10.75
CA ARG A 162 25.66 -29.58 10.76
C ARG A 162 25.46 -31.07 11.06
N ASP A 163 24.53 -31.40 11.95
CA ASP A 163 24.25 -32.79 12.29
C ASP A 163 23.59 -33.55 11.12
N SER A 164 22.83 -32.82 10.28
CA SER A 164 22.20 -33.37 9.07
C SER A 164 23.05 -33.23 7.80
N GLU A 165 24.24 -32.62 7.88
CA GLU A 165 25.04 -32.31 6.69
C GLU A 165 25.67 -33.59 6.11
N GLY A 166 25.63 -33.73 4.78
CA GLY A 166 26.33 -34.83 4.10
C GLY A 166 27.84 -34.68 4.16
N VAL A 167 28.59 -35.75 3.89
CA VAL A 167 30.07 -35.73 3.91
C VAL A 167 30.66 -34.67 2.97
N GLU A 168 30.10 -34.54 1.76
CA GLU A 168 30.56 -33.54 0.78
C GLU A 168 30.20 -32.11 1.19
N GLU A 169 29.03 -31.90 1.79
CA GLU A 169 28.63 -30.59 2.33
C GLU A 169 29.54 -30.19 3.50
N ARG A 170 29.85 -31.14 4.39
CA ARG A 170 30.81 -30.96 5.48
C ARG A 170 32.20 -30.59 4.96
N ARG A 171 32.69 -31.32 3.96
CA ARG A 171 34.00 -31.10 3.35
C ARG A 171 34.08 -29.71 2.71
N THR A 172 33.03 -29.30 2.00
CA THR A 172 32.92 -27.98 1.38
C THR A 172 32.93 -26.88 2.44
N ARG A 173 32.08 -26.99 3.47
CA ARG A 173 32.03 -26.04 4.60
C ARG A 173 33.38 -25.92 5.32
N LEU A 174 34.07 -27.04 5.58
CA LEU A 174 35.37 -27.02 6.24
C LEU A 174 36.45 -26.38 5.36
N ARG A 175 36.45 -26.64 4.04
CA ARG A 175 37.34 -25.96 3.08
C ARG A 175 37.08 -24.45 3.01
N GLU A 176 35.82 -24.04 2.95
CA GLU A 176 35.43 -22.62 2.97
C GLU A 176 35.88 -21.94 4.26
N ASN A 177 35.64 -22.58 5.41
CA ASN A 177 36.09 -22.07 6.71
C ASN A 177 37.62 -21.91 6.76
N ALA A 178 38.38 -22.88 6.24
CA ALA A 178 39.84 -22.81 6.17
C ALA A 178 40.31 -21.65 5.27
N CYS A 179 39.65 -21.43 4.13
CA CYS A 179 39.95 -20.31 3.23
C CYS A 179 39.73 -18.95 3.91
N VAL A 180 38.62 -18.78 4.63
CA VAL A 180 38.31 -17.54 5.35
C VAL A 180 39.32 -17.27 6.48
N SER A 181 39.74 -18.31 7.22
CA SER A 181 40.78 -18.17 8.24
C SER A 181 42.10 -17.69 7.65
N ASN A 182 42.53 -18.27 6.52
CA ASN A 182 43.78 -17.87 5.85
C ASN A 182 43.73 -16.43 5.30
N GLN A 183 42.58 -15.98 4.79
CA GLN A 183 42.39 -14.59 4.36
C GLN A 183 42.43 -13.60 5.55
N GLY A 184 41.96 -14.01 6.73
CA GLY A 184 42.05 -13.22 7.95
C GLY A 184 43.49 -13.01 8.42
N GLU A 185 44.36 -14.01 8.26
CA GLU A 185 45.79 -13.93 8.61
C GLU A 185 46.58 -13.03 7.63
N LEU A 186 46.34 -13.16 6.32
CA LEU A 186 46.93 -12.27 5.30
C LEU A 186 46.55 -10.79 5.46
N ARG A 187 45.35 -10.50 5.99
CA ARG A 187 44.94 -9.13 6.33
C ARG A 187 45.58 -8.59 7.61
N LYS A 188 46.00 -9.46 8.53
CA LYS A 188 46.72 -9.04 9.75
C LYS A 188 48.18 -8.74 9.43
N THR A 189 48.83 -9.54 8.59
CA THR A 189 50.23 -9.34 8.17
C THR A 189 50.43 -8.17 7.21
N SER A 190 49.40 -7.73 6.48
CA SER A 190 49.47 -6.54 5.61
C SER A 190 49.24 -5.20 6.32
N LYS A 191 48.69 -5.20 7.54
CA LYS A 191 48.55 -4.00 8.38
C LYS A 191 49.76 -3.71 9.27
N SER A 192 50.57 -4.73 9.58
CA SER A 192 51.94 -4.54 10.09
C SER A 192 52.86 -4.30 8.90
N GLY A 193 53.04 -3.04 8.51
CA GLY A 193 53.81 -2.64 7.33
C GLY A 193 55.22 -3.26 7.27
N LYS A 194 55.68 -3.46 6.02
CA LYS A 194 56.99 -4.00 5.62
C LYS A 194 57.23 -5.46 6.00
N LEU A 195 56.79 -6.36 5.13
CA LEU A 195 57.55 -7.58 4.88
C LEU A 195 57.88 -7.63 3.38
N ASP A 196 59.17 -7.54 3.08
CA ASP A 196 59.72 -7.79 1.76
C ASP A 196 59.35 -9.21 1.33
N CYS A 197 58.58 -9.34 0.25
CA CYS A 197 58.13 -10.63 -0.32
C CYS A 197 59.27 -11.52 -0.87
N LYS A 198 60.54 -11.27 -0.52
CA LYS A 198 61.70 -12.04 -0.99
C LYS A 198 62.15 -13.15 -0.05
N SER A 199 61.71 -13.19 1.21
CA SER A 199 62.21 -14.17 2.18
C SER A 199 61.35 -15.43 2.37
N PHE A 200 60.12 -15.47 1.85
CA PHE A 200 59.20 -16.59 2.15
C PHE A 200 59.33 -17.80 1.21
N PHE A 201 60.13 -17.73 0.14
CA PHE A 201 60.30 -18.84 -0.82
C PHE A 201 61.60 -19.62 -0.68
N SER A 202 62.43 -19.31 0.33
CA SER A 202 63.81 -19.82 0.43
C SER A 202 64.02 -20.85 1.55
N ALA A 203 63.02 -21.18 2.36
CA ALA A 203 63.22 -21.93 3.62
C ALA A 203 62.43 -23.25 3.74
N SER A 204 62.02 -23.87 2.63
CA SER A 204 61.34 -25.18 2.67
C SER A 204 61.82 -26.14 1.57
N ALA A 205 63.09 -26.02 1.17
CA ALA A 205 63.68 -26.81 0.08
C ALA A 205 64.85 -27.70 0.53
N GLU A 206 64.92 -28.06 1.81
CA GLU A 206 65.83 -29.09 2.30
C GLU A 206 65.01 -30.10 3.09
N GLU A 207 65.17 -31.38 2.73
CA GLU A 207 64.46 -32.56 3.26
C GLU A 207 63.08 -32.84 2.65
N ASP A 208 63.05 -33.22 1.37
CA ASP A 208 62.55 -34.54 0.97
C ASP A 208 62.72 -34.75 -0.54
N ASN A 209 63.31 -35.89 -0.88
CA ASN A 209 63.87 -36.22 -2.19
C ASN A 209 62.79 -36.75 -3.16
N GLU A 210 61.71 -35.98 -3.36
CA GLU A 210 60.72 -36.26 -4.40
C GLU A 210 60.68 -35.13 -5.44
N LYS A 211 61.07 -35.46 -6.67
CA LYS A 211 61.05 -34.55 -7.81
C LYS A 211 59.64 -34.01 -8.01
N PRO A 212 59.39 -32.68 -7.91
CA PRO A 212 58.08 -32.13 -8.20
C PRO A 212 57.79 -32.31 -9.69
N LEU A 213 56.66 -32.96 -9.99
CA LEU A 213 56.15 -33.13 -11.34
C LEU A 213 56.02 -31.77 -12.01
N ARG A 214 56.50 -31.67 -13.26
CA ARG A 214 56.51 -30.47 -14.11
C ARG A 214 55.14 -29.76 -14.27
N ASN A 215 54.05 -30.37 -13.82
CA ASN A 215 52.68 -29.87 -13.95
C ASN A 215 52.30 -28.82 -12.87
N ASP A 216 52.83 -28.92 -11.65
CA ASP A 216 52.44 -28.00 -10.56
C ASP A 216 52.93 -26.56 -10.78
N ARG A 217 54.04 -26.42 -11.51
CA ARG A 217 54.58 -25.10 -11.91
C ARG A 217 53.72 -24.42 -12.98
N GLN A 218 53.05 -25.19 -13.85
CA GLN A 218 52.13 -24.63 -14.84
C GLN A 218 50.78 -24.23 -14.22
N ASP A 219 50.29 -24.96 -13.23
CA ASP A 219 49.06 -24.62 -12.51
C ASP A 219 49.22 -23.38 -11.62
N CYS A 220 50.39 -23.17 -11.01
CA CYS A 220 50.71 -21.92 -10.30
C CYS A 220 50.78 -20.68 -11.24
N ILE A 221 51.28 -20.85 -12.47
CA ILE A 221 51.29 -19.75 -13.46
C ILE A 221 49.87 -19.50 -14.01
N ARG A 222 49.04 -20.54 -14.13
CA ARG A 222 47.62 -20.42 -14.53
C ARG A 222 46.79 -19.69 -13.49
N THR A 223 46.95 -20.00 -12.20
CA THR A 223 46.24 -19.31 -11.11
C THR A 223 46.67 -17.85 -10.97
N LEU A 224 47.95 -17.53 -11.18
CA LEU A 224 48.44 -16.13 -11.21
C LEU A 224 47.93 -15.35 -12.42
N ARG A 225 47.78 -15.96 -13.61
CA ARG A 225 47.13 -15.31 -14.77
C ARG A 225 45.64 -15.09 -14.55
N PHE A 226 44.94 -16.05 -13.95
CA PHE A 226 43.53 -15.90 -13.55
C PHE A 226 43.35 -14.69 -12.60
N SER A 227 44.24 -14.51 -11.62
CA SER A 227 44.14 -13.37 -10.69
C SER A 227 44.23 -11.98 -11.36
N LYS A 228 44.97 -11.85 -12.47
CA LYS A 228 45.06 -10.57 -13.21
C LYS A 228 43.82 -10.30 -14.06
N GLU A 229 43.20 -11.35 -14.60
CA GLU A 229 41.95 -11.23 -15.35
C GLU A 229 40.77 -10.96 -14.42
N ASP A 230 40.75 -11.59 -13.23
CA ASP A 230 39.73 -11.33 -12.21
C ASP A 230 39.81 -9.90 -11.66
N VAL A 231 41.02 -9.37 -11.40
CA VAL A 231 41.20 -7.97 -10.99
C VAL A 231 40.77 -6.99 -12.10
N ARG A 232 40.99 -7.33 -13.38
CA ARG A 232 40.47 -6.55 -14.52
C ARG A 232 38.94 -6.62 -14.61
N LEU A 233 38.36 -7.79 -14.36
CA LEU A 233 36.91 -8.00 -14.40
C LEU A 233 36.21 -7.27 -13.25
N GLU A 234 36.77 -7.32 -12.04
CA GLU A 234 36.29 -6.55 -10.88
C GLU A 234 36.38 -5.05 -11.13
N ARG A 235 37.51 -4.56 -11.68
CA ARG A 235 37.66 -3.16 -12.05
C ARG A 235 36.61 -2.73 -13.07
N TRP A 236 36.39 -3.54 -14.10
CA TRP A 236 35.37 -3.29 -15.12
C TRP A 236 33.95 -3.31 -14.55
N ASN A 237 33.64 -4.24 -13.65
CA ASN A 237 32.34 -4.31 -12.97
C ASN A 237 32.10 -3.13 -12.03
N ASN A 238 33.16 -2.63 -11.36
CA ASN A 238 33.10 -1.42 -10.54
C ASN A 238 32.88 -0.18 -11.40
N GLU A 239 33.61 0.00 -12.50
CA GLU A 239 33.42 1.11 -13.45
C GLU A 239 32.01 1.10 -14.07
N ARG A 240 31.49 -0.09 -14.41
CA ARG A 240 30.12 -0.25 -14.92
C ARG A 240 29.07 0.06 -13.84
N SER A 241 29.33 -0.31 -12.59
CA SER A 241 28.45 -0.01 -11.46
C SER A 241 28.43 1.48 -11.14
N ASP A 242 29.59 2.14 -11.19
CA ASP A 242 29.71 3.58 -11.02
C ASP A 242 29.03 4.35 -12.16
N HIS A 243 29.14 3.89 -13.40
CA HIS A 243 28.42 4.47 -14.53
C HIS A 243 26.89 4.35 -14.33
N LYS A 244 26.39 3.21 -13.84
CA LYS A 244 24.97 3.05 -13.49
C LYS A 244 24.56 3.98 -12.35
N ARG A 245 25.37 4.13 -11.29
CA ARG A 245 25.12 5.06 -10.18
C ARG A 245 25.04 6.51 -10.66
N ARG A 246 25.97 6.95 -11.52
CA ARG A 246 25.95 8.30 -12.12
C ARG A 246 24.71 8.54 -12.98
N ARG A 247 24.31 7.56 -13.80
CA ARG A 247 23.04 7.65 -14.56
C ARG A 247 21.81 7.72 -13.67
N CYS A 248 21.78 6.99 -12.55
CA CYS A 248 20.66 7.04 -11.61
C CYS A 248 20.60 8.39 -10.89
N ALA A 249 21.73 8.91 -10.40
CA ALA A 249 21.83 10.23 -9.78
C ALA A 249 21.36 11.35 -10.74
N SER A 250 21.79 11.30 -12.00
CA SER A 250 21.34 12.26 -13.03
C SER A 250 19.82 12.21 -13.26
N LYS A 251 19.19 11.02 -13.24
CA LYS A 251 17.74 10.88 -13.35
C LYS A 251 16.99 11.39 -12.12
N GLU A 252 17.54 11.22 -10.93
CA GLU A 252 16.97 11.75 -9.69
C GLU A 252 17.04 13.29 -9.65
N ASP A 253 18.16 13.86 -10.10
CA ASP A 253 18.30 15.31 -10.27
C ASP A 253 17.30 15.88 -11.28
N GLU A 254 17.07 15.18 -12.41
CA GLU A 254 16.05 15.58 -13.39
C GLU A 254 14.63 15.51 -12.82
N ARG A 255 14.30 14.46 -12.05
CA ARG A 255 13.01 14.34 -11.36
C ARG A 255 12.81 15.44 -10.32
N SER A 256 13.85 15.75 -9.54
CA SER A 256 13.84 16.84 -8.57
C SER A 256 13.63 18.20 -9.25
N LYS A 257 14.32 18.45 -10.37
CA LYS A 257 14.11 19.65 -11.20
C LYS A 257 12.69 19.72 -11.77
N ALA A 258 12.15 18.60 -12.26
CA ALA A 258 10.79 18.53 -12.78
C ALA A 258 9.73 18.81 -11.70
N GLN A 259 9.89 18.25 -10.50
CA GLN A 259 9.02 18.54 -9.36
C GLN A 259 9.06 20.02 -8.95
N LYS A 260 10.25 20.64 -8.92
CA LYS A 260 10.40 22.07 -8.64
C LYS A 260 9.70 22.93 -9.69
N ARG A 261 9.80 22.57 -10.99
CA ARG A 261 9.07 23.25 -12.08
C ARG A 261 7.56 23.12 -11.92
N ALA A 262 7.04 21.91 -11.71
CA ALA A 262 5.62 21.67 -11.50
C ALA A 262 5.06 22.44 -10.30
N HIS A 263 5.82 22.52 -9.20
CA HIS A 263 5.44 23.31 -8.03
C HIS A 263 5.43 24.82 -8.32
N PHE A 264 6.38 25.32 -9.14
CA PHE A 264 6.39 26.71 -9.58
C PHE A 264 5.19 27.04 -10.49
N ASP A 265 4.85 26.16 -11.44
CA ASP A 265 3.70 26.32 -12.32
C ASP A 265 2.37 26.27 -11.54
N CYS A 266 2.27 25.40 -10.53
CA CYS A 266 1.14 25.38 -9.60
C CYS A 266 1.00 26.69 -8.82
N LYS A 267 2.10 27.26 -8.33
CA LYS A 267 2.06 28.56 -7.65
C LYS A 267 1.67 29.70 -8.60
N ARG A 268 2.10 29.65 -9.86
CA ARG A 268 1.73 30.63 -10.88
C ARG A 268 0.23 30.59 -11.18
N THR A 269 -0.30 29.40 -11.47
CA THR A 269 -1.74 29.22 -11.72
C THR A 269 -2.61 29.65 -10.54
N LEU A 270 -2.19 29.38 -9.30
CA LEU A 270 -2.89 29.87 -8.11
C LEU A 270 -2.87 31.40 -7.99
N ARG A 271 -1.77 32.07 -8.35
CA ARG A 271 -1.73 33.53 -8.41
C ARG A 271 -2.65 34.09 -9.49
N ASP A 272 -2.66 33.49 -10.67
CA ASP A 272 -3.52 33.93 -11.78
C ASP A 272 -5.01 33.79 -11.41
N ILE A 273 -5.39 32.69 -10.74
CA ILE A 273 -6.76 32.49 -10.22
C ILE A 273 -7.11 33.58 -9.18
N SER A 274 -6.20 33.90 -8.26
CA SER A 274 -6.42 34.94 -7.25
C SER A 274 -6.59 36.33 -7.88
N VAL A 275 -5.82 36.65 -8.92
CA VAL A 275 -5.95 37.92 -9.66
C VAL A 275 -7.29 37.98 -10.38
N VAL A 276 -7.72 36.90 -11.03
CA VAL A 276 -9.05 36.83 -11.68
C VAL A 276 -10.18 36.93 -10.65
N ALA A 277 -10.02 36.32 -9.47
CA ALA A 277 -11.00 36.41 -8.39
C ALA A 277 -11.10 37.84 -7.82
N LEU A 278 -9.96 38.51 -7.61
CA LEU A 278 -9.92 39.92 -7.20
C LEU A 278 -10.53 40.84 -8.25
N TRP A 279 -10.25 40.59 -9.54
CA TRP A 279 -10.83 41.36 -10.63
C TRP A 279 -12.36 41.17 -10.73
N LYS A 280 -12.85 39.95 -10.53
CA LYS A 280 -14.30 39.68 -10.46
C LYS A 280 -14.97 40.36 -9.26
N ALA A 281 -14.31 40.37 -8.09
CA ALA A 281 -14.81 41.05 -6.91
C ALA A 281 -14.89 42.58 -7.11
N SER A 282 -13.85 43.19 -7.68
CA SER A 282 -13.86 44.62 -8.00
C SER A 282 -14.84 44.97 -9.13
N ALA A 283 -15.03 44.09 -10.12
CA ALA A 283 -16.03 44.30 -11.17
C ALA A 283 -17.47 44.24 -10.63
N SER A 284 -17.75 43.41 -9.63
CA SER A 284 -19.06 43.40 -8.96
C SER A 284 -19.32 44.63 -8.08
N GLU A 285 -18.28 45.31 -7.61
CA GLU A 285 -18.42 46.57 -6.87
C GLU A 285 -18.58 47.78 -7.81
N LEU A 286 -17.98 47.76 -9.00
CA LEU A 286 -18.11 48.82 -10.00
C LEU A 286 -19.39 48.72 -10.84
N PHE A 287 -19.91 47.51 -11.08
CA PHE A 287 -21.22 47.29 -11.71
C PHE A 287 -22.31 47.08 -10.65
N GLY A 288 -22.51 48.11 -9.83
CA GLY A 288 -23.72 48.21 -9.03
C GLY A 288 -24.96 48.20 -9.93
N TYR A 289 -25.91 47.33 -9.61
CA TYR A 289 -27.32 47.44 -10.00
C TYR A 289 -27.63 47.43 -11.51
N ILE A 290 -27.60 46.24 -12.11
CA ILE A 290 -28.64 45.87 -13.09
C ILE A 290 -29.21 44.52 -12.65
N GLN A 291 -30.19 44.57 -11.74
CA GLN A 291 -31.09 43.46 -11.45
C GLN A 291 -31.99 43.26 -12.68
N THR A 292 -31.52 42.51 -13.68
CA THR A 292 -32.43 41.92 -14.66
C THR A 292 -33.04 40.65 -14.04
N PRO A 293 -34.38 40.55 -13.98
CA PRO A 293 -35.03 39.35 -13.49
C PRO A 293 -34.75 38.19 -14.45
N TRP A 294 -34.29 37.07 -13.89
CA TRP A 294 -34.08 35.83 -14.61
C TRP A 294 -35.42 35.35 -15.21
N PRO A 295 -35.50 35.06 -16.52
CA PRO A 295 -36.70 34.47 -17.09
C PRO A 295 -36.82 33.02 -16.59
N THR A 296 -37.98 32.70 -16.02
CA THR A 296 -38.38 31.33 -15.71
C THR A 296 -38.59 30.57 -17.02
N ALA A 297 -37.58 29.80 -17.42
CA ALA A 297 -37.66 28.89 -18.56
C ALA A 297 -38.48 27.64 -18.19
N ASN A 298 -39.80 27.74 -18.37
CA ASN A 298 -40.53 26.65 -19.01
C ASN A 298 -40.29 26.83 -20.50
N ASP A 299 -39.63 25.87 -21.13
CA ASP A 299 -39.98 25.30 -22.44
C ASP A 299 -38.85 24.38 -22.91
N GLY A 300 -39.26 23.21 -23.41
CA GLY A 300 -38.35 22.15 -23.84
C GLY A 300 -37.46 22.59 -24.99
N ALA A 301 -36.17 22.33 -24.85
CA ALA A 301 -35.24 22.33 -25.95
C ALA A 301 -34.28 21.15 -25.78
N ASP A 302 -34.19 20.34 -26.83
CA ASP A 302 -33.33 19.19 -26.97
C ASP A 302 -31.88 19.53 -26.62
N PHE A 303 -31.38 18.88 -25.56
CA PHE A 303 -29.99 18.95 -25.16
C PHE A 303 -29.19 18.01 -26.06
N GLN A 304 -28.63 18.55 -27.15
CA GLN A 304 -27.61 17.83 -27.93
C GLN A 304 -26.36 17.64 -27.06
N ASP A 305 -25.95 16.38 -26.90
CA ASP A 305 -24.75 15.99 -26.17
C ASP A 305 -23.48 16.68 -26.74
N PRO A 306 -22.61 17.24 -25.89
CA PRO A 306 -21.32 17.77 -26.34
C PRO A 306 -20.37 16.65 -26.79
N PRO A 307 -19.55 16.86 -27.83
CA PRO A 307 -18.68 15.83 -28.39
C PRO A 307 -17.58 15.39 -27.42
N GLU A 308 -17.38 14.08 -27.34
CA GLU A 308 -16.37 13.41 -26.53
C GLU A 308 -14.94 13.90 -26.89
N LEU A 309 -14.28 14.55 -25.94
CA LEU A 309 -12.84 14.80 -25.99
C LEU A 309 -12.08 13.49 -25.80
N ARG A 310 -11.69 12.87 -26.92
CA ARG A 310 -10.72 11.76 -26.96
C ARG A 310 -9.33 12.28 -26.56
N CYS A 311 -8.90 11.98 -25.34
CA CYS A 311 -7.50 12.06 -24.97
C CYS A 311 -6.73 10.88 -25.60
N SER A 312 -6.09 11.14 -26.74
CA SER A 312 -5.03 10.31 -27.30
C SER A 312 -3.84 10.29 -26.33
N ARG A 313 -3.50 9.10 -25.83
CA ARG A 313 -2.29 8.87 -25.03
C ARG A 313 -1.16 8.50 -25.99
N ALA A 314 -0.10 9.31 -26.00
CA ALA A 314 1.22 8.94 -26.51
C ALA A 314 2.13 8.60 -25.34
#